data_AF-A0A955S4N7-F1
#
_entry.id   AF-A0A955S4N7-F1
#
_cell.length_a   1.000
_cell.length_b   1.000
_cell.length_c   1.000
_cell.angle_alpha   90.00
_cell.angle_beta   90.00
_cell.angle_gamma   90.00
#
_symmetry.space_group_name_H-M   'P 1'
#
loop_
_entity.id
_entity.type
_entity.pdbx_description
1 polymer ?
#
loop_
_entity_poly.entity_id
_entity_poly.type
_entity_poly.pdbx_seq_one_letter_code
_entity_poly.pdbx_strand_id
1 'polypeptide(L)'
;MKKRKTVEEIIEKKKCHQKITMLTAYDYPTGLMADQAGIDIVLVGDSLANVVLGLNSTTEVGMEEMLHHTKAVNRAVEQAMLVGDMPYESYQSNISASVGNAKRFMEEAGCDAVKLEWFDQCLDVVKAIREADVPVMGHVGLTPQTAEKLGGFKVQGKDADSARAIIENAKALQTAGCFALVLECIPAPIAEIISQELSIPTIGIGAGPLCDGQVLVIHDILGMFDKFRPKFVKRYGDLGKAAQECIIQYKNDVESGTFPADDQSYHMNKEELKHLRSEYGIGL
;
A
#
# COMPACT_ATOMS: atom_id res chain seq x y z
N MET A 1 -24.22 -7.78 5.17
CA MET A 1 -22.85 -7.63 5.72
C MET A 1 -21.91 -7.51 4.54
N LYS A 2 -21.06 -6.48 4.53
CA LYS A 2 -19.95 -6.38 3.57
C LYS A 2 -19.03 -7.57 3.83
N LYS A 3 -18.72 -8.38 2.80
CA LYS A 3 -17.88 -9.57 2.96
C LYS A 3 -16.64 -9.36 2.10
N ARG A 4 -15.53 -9.02 2.76
CA ARG A 4 -14.23 -8.96 2.11
C ARG A 4 -13.77 -10.35 1.67
N LYS A 5 -12.88 -10.37 0.67
CA LYS A 5 -12.22 -11.58 0.23
C LYS A 5 -11.49 -12.28 1.37
N THR A 6 -11.70 -13.57 1.54
CA THR A 6 -11.03 -14.36 2.58
C THR A 6 -9.69 -14.91 2.09
N VAL A 7 -8.87 -15.41 3.02
CA VAL A 7 -7.61 -16.10 2.71
C VAL A 7 -7.84 -17.27 1.77
N GLU A 8 -8.90 -18.04 2.01
CA GLU A 8 -9.27 -19.18 1.17
C GLU A 8 -9.62 -18.75 -0.24
N GLU A 9 -10.37 -17.66 -0.41
CA GLU A 9 -10.74 -17.12 -1.72
C GLU A 9 -9.51 -16.64 -2.49
N ILE A 10 -8.51 -16.04 -1.81
CA ILE A 10 -7.23 -15.64 -2.43
C ILE A 10 -6.41 -16.87 -2.85
N ILE A 11 -6.31 -17.89 -2.00
CA ILE A 11 -5.62 -19.15 -2.33
C ILE A 11 -6.30 -19.86 -3.51
N GLU A 12 -7.64 -19.83 -3.56
CA GLU A 12 -8.42 -20.46 -4.62
C GLU A 12 -8.14 -19.83 -5.99
N LYS A 13 -7.87 -18.52 -6.06
CA LYS A 13 -7.47 -17.88 -7.32
C LYS A 13 -6.22 -18.54 -7.93
N LYS A 14 -5.20 -18.86 -7.12
CA LYS A 14 -4.03 -19.61 -7.62
C LYS A 14 -4.42 -20.98 -8.15
N LYS A 15 -5.21 -21.76 -7.41
CA LYS A 15 -5.65 -23.11 -7.85
C LYS A 15 -6.42 -23.04 -9.16
N CYS A 16 -7.27 -22.02 -9.32
CA CYS A 16 -8.02 -21.77 -10.55
C CYS A 16 -7.22 -21.04 -11.64
N HIS A 17 -5.92 -20.81 -11.45
CA HIS A 17 -5.03 -20.14 -12.41
C HIS A 17 -5.51 -18.71 -12.77
N GLN A 18 -6.19 -18.05 -11.84
CA GLN A 18 -6.65 -16.67 -11.96
C GLN A 18 -5.64 -15.73 -11.31
N LYS A 19 -5.22 -14.68 -12.04
CA LYS A 19 -4.27 -13.72 -11.50
C LYS A 19 -4.87 -12.92 -10.34
N ILE A 20 -4.08 -12.74 -9.28
CA ILE A 20 -4.44 -11.93 -8.12
C ILE A 20 -3.98 -10.50 -8.35
N THR A 21 -4.90 -9.55 -8.19
CA THR A 21 -4.60 -8.12 -8.30
C THR A 21 -4.42 -7.54 -6.90
N MET A 22 -3.30 -6.86 -6.69
CA MET A 22 -3.00 -6.20 -5.43
C MET A 22 -2.55 -4.77 -5.72
N LEU A 23 -3.02 -3.82 -4.91
CA LEU A 23 -2.66 -2.41 -5.07
C LEU A 23 -2.53 -1.76 -3.70
N THR A 24 -1.57 -0.86 -3.52
CA THR A 24 -1.51 -0.12 -2.28
C THR A 24 -2.63 0.92 -2.17
N ALA A 25 -3.04 1.26 -0.96
CA ALA A 25 -3.86 2.43 -0.68
C ALA A 25 -3.51 2.96 0.72
N TYR A 26 -3.71 4.25 0.94
CA TYR A 26 -3.22 4.90 2.17
C TYR A 26 -4.24 5.83 2.81
N ASP A 27 -5.35 6.09 2.13
CA ASP A 27 -6.42 6.95 2.62
C ASP A 27 -7.79 6.45 2.12
N TYR A 28 -8.85 7.12 2.57
CA TYR A 28 -10.21 6.77 2.21
C TYR A 28 -10.46 6.87 0.68
N PRO A 29 -10.12 7.97 -0.02
CA PRO A 29 -10.33 8.05 -1.47
C PRO A 29 -9.59 6.98 -2.27
N THR A 30 -8.32 6.73 -1.99
CA THR A 30 -7.52 5.71 -2.69
C THR A 30 -8.03 4.31 -2.41
N GLY A 31 -8.41 4.01 -1.16
CA GLY A 31 -9.03 2.74 -0.80
C GLY A 31 -10.36 2.52 -1.51
N LEU A 32 -11.18 3.58 -1.63
CA LEU A 32 -12.47 3.53 -2.31
C LEU A 32 -12.31 3.25 -3.81
N MET A 33 -11.37 3.95 -4.46
CA MET A 33 -11.06 3.73 -5.88
C MET A 33 -10.58 2.30 -6.14
N ALA A 34 -9.68 1.78 -5.28
CA ALA A 34 -9.16 0.43 -5.43
C ALA A 34 -10.25 -0.64 -5.23
N ASP A 35 -11.10 -0.49 -4.22
CA ASP A 35 -12.19 -1.44 -3.94
C ASP A 35 -13.25 -1.44 -5.07
N GLN A 36 -13.65 -0.25 -5.54
CA GLN A 36 -14.60 -0.11 -6.65
C GLN A 36 -14.06 -0.65 -7.98
N ALA A 37 -12.75 -0.60 -8.19
CA ALA A 37 -12.09 -1.20 -9.34
C ALA A 37 -12.05 -2.74 -9.30
N GLY A 38 -12.46 -3.35 -8.18
CA GLY A 38 -12.47 -4.81 -8.02
C GLY A 38 -11.09 -5.42 -7.75
N ILE A 39 -10.16 -4.65 -7.16
CA ILE A 39 -8.87 -5.15 -6.71
C ILE A 39 -9.08 -6.27 -5.67
N ASP A 40 -8.33 -7.36 -5.77
CA ASP A 40 -8.49 -8.49 -4.86
C ASP A 40 -7.93 -8.20 -3.46
N ILE A 41 -6.79 -7.51 -3.40
CA ILE A 41 -6.07 -7.20 -2.16
C ILE A 41 -5.66 -5.73 -2.15
N VAL A 42 -6.09 -4.98 -1.12
CA VAL A 42 -5.61 -3.63 -0.85
C VAL A 42 -4.56 -3.68 0.24
N LEU A 43 -3.37 -3.16 -0.04
CA LEU A 43 -2.24 -3.11 0.90
C LEU A 43 -2.05 -1.70 1.46
N VAL A 44 -2.11 -1.56 2.77
CA VAL A 44 -1.59 -0.37 3.45
C VAL A 44 -0.13 -0.61 3.76
N GLY A 45 0.72 -0.28 2.78
CA GLY A 45 2.14 -0.57 2.80
C GLY A 45 2.97 0.52 3.47
N ASP A 46 4.10 0.15 4.08
CA ASP A 46 5.06 1.10 4.68
C ASP A 46 5.72 2.05 3.65
N SER A 47 5.62 1.72 2.36
CA SER A 47 5.82 2.63 1.21
C SER A 47 5.14 4.01 1.36
N LEU A 48 4.11 4.13 2.21
CA LEU A 48 3.50 5.40 2.59
C LEU A 48 4.50 6.40 3.17
N ALA A 49 5.57 5.92 3.80
CA ALA A 49 6.66 6.75 4.30
C ALA A 49 7.17 7.67 3.19
N ASN A 50 7.41 7.13 1.99
CA ASN A 50 7.95 7.90 0.88
C ASN A 50 6.87 8.68 0.11
N VAL A 51 5.77 8.01 -0.26
CA VAL A 51 4.80 8.58 -1.22
C VAL A 51 3.73 9.44 -0.56
N VAL A 52 3.50 9.28 0.74
CA VAL A 52 2.51 10.06 1.51
C VAL A 52 3.19 11.02 2.48
N LEU A 53 4.12 10.52 3.30
CA LEU A 53 4.76 11.31 4.36
C LEU A 53 6.02 12.06 3.89
N GLY A 54 6.54 11.74 2.71
CA GLY A 54 7.74 12.39 2.16
C GLY A 54 9.05 12.06 2.89
N LEU A 55 9.05 11.01 3.72
CA LEU A 55 10.22 10.47 4.40
C LEU A 55 11.20 9.84 3.40
N ASN A 56 12.46 9.71 3.80
CA ASN A 56 13.51 9.18 2.93
C ASN A 56 13.54 7.65 2.93
N SER A 57 13.15 7.03 4.04
CA SER A 57 13.16 5.58 4.22
C SER A 57 11.85 5.07 4.81
N THR A 58 11.47 3.84 4.44
CA THR A 58 10.34 3.13 5.08
C THR A 58 10.64 2.74 6.53
N THR A 59 11.90 2.76 6.96
CA THR A 59 12.27 2.52 8.36
C THR A 59 11.92 3.67 9.30
N GLU A 60 11.51 4.84 8.76
CA GLU A 60 11.14 6.02 9.55
C GLU A 60 9.65 6.02 9.95
N VAL A 61 8.82 5.13 9.39
CA VAL A 61 7.40 5.03 9.75
C VAL A 61 7.21 4.10 10.95
N GLY A 62 6.38 4.52 11.90
CA GLY A 62 6.08 3.76 13.11
C GLY A 62 4.71 3.06 13.06
N MET A 63 4.42 2.36 14.16
CA MET A 63 3.13 1.67 14.35
C MET A 63 1.93 2.62 14.28
N GLU A 64 2.03 3.83 14.84
CA GLU A 64 0.90 4.74 14.94
C GLU A 64 0.48 5.30 13.57
N GLU A 65 1.45 5.66 12.73
CA GLU A 65 1.20 6.06 11.35
C GLU A 65 0.57 4.90 10.55
N MET A 66 1.12 3.69 10.65
CA MET A 66 0.59 2.53 9.93
C MET A 66 -0.84 2.18 10.35
N LEU A 67 -1.13 2.20 11.66
CA LEU A 67 -2.49 1.97 12.17
C LEU A 67 -3.44 3.10 11.74
N HIS A 68 -3.00 4.36 11.75
CA HIS A 68 -3.80 5.50 11.31
C HIS A 68 -4.23 5.37 9.84
N HIS A 69 -3.27 5.12 8.94
CA HIS A 69 -3.56 4.96 7.51
C HIS A 69 -4.40 3.70 7.25
N THR A 70 -4.16 2.62 7.99
CA THR A 70 -4.96 1.40 7.88
C THR A 70 -6.41 1.64 8.29
N LYS A 71 -6.65 2.39 9.39
CA LYS A 71 -8.00 2.82 9.80
C LYS A 71 -8.69 3.65 8.72
N ALA A 72 -7.96 4.52 8.02
CA ALA A 72 -8.52 5.34 6.94
C ALA A 72 -8.99 4.48 5.76
N VAL A 73 -8.16 3.54 5.31
CA VAL A 73 -8.47 2.62 4.19
C VAL A 73 -9.57 1.62 4.57
N ASN A 74 -9.57 1.11 5.81
CA ASN A 74 -10.60 0.22 6.33
C ASN A 74 -12.02 0.80 6.21
N ARG A 75 -12.17 2.13 6.36
CA ARG A 75 -13.47 2.80 6.17
C ARG A 75 -13.97 2.77 4.73
N ALA A 76 -13.09 2.60 3.75
CA ALA A 76 -13.41 2.60 2.33
C ALA A 76 -13.59 1.19 1.74
N VAL A 77 -12.77 0.22 2.16
CA VAL A 77 -12.70 -1.11 1.54
C VAL A 77 -13.81 -2.03 2.02
N GLU A 78 -14.67 -2.49 1.10
CA GLU A 78 -15.81 -3.36 1.38
C GLU A 78 -15.67 -4.79 0.85
N GLN A 79 -14.91 -4.98 -0.24
CA GLN A 79 -14.82 -6.24 -0.99
C GLN A 79 -13.40 -6.80 -1.05
N ALA A 80 -12.39 -5.95 -1.24
CA ALA A 80 -11.00 -6.39 -1.26
C ALA A 80 -10.56 -6.90 0.13
N MET A 81 -9.63 -7.84 0.16
CA MET A 81 -8.92 -8.17 1.40
C MET A 81 -8.01 -6.98 1.77
N LEU A 82 -8.11 -6.49 3.00
CA LEU A 82 -7.26 -5.43 3.51
C LEU A 82 -6.06 -6.01 4.24
N VAL A 83 -4.85 -5.72 3.76
CA VAL A 83 -3.59 -6.14 4.38
C VAL A 83 -2.87 -4.91 4.94
N GLY A 84 -2.46 -4.95 6.20
CA GLY A 84 -1.62 -3.93 6.82
C GLY A 84 -0.15 -4.36 6.88
N ASP A 85 0.78 -3.50 6.47
CA ASP A 85 2.20 -3.75 6.69
C ASP A 85 2.59 -3.48 8.14
N MET A 86 3.25 -4.45 8.76
CA MET A 86 3.93 -4.19 10.03
C MET A 86 5.21 -3.38 9.76
N PRO A 87 5.39 -2.20 10.36
CA PRO A 87 6.55 -1.35 10.11
C PRO A 87 7.83 -1.91 10.73
N TYR A 88 8.97 -1.34 10.37
CA TYR A 88 10.26 -1.70 10.94
C TYR A 88 10.27 -1.63 12.49
N GLU A 89 11.04 -2.51 13.11
CA GLU A 89 11.12 -2.80 14.56
C GLU A 89 9.85 -3.36 15.23
N SER A 90 8.67 -3.24 14.59
CA SER A 90 7.41 -3.70 15.19
C SER A 90 7.29 -5.22 15.31
N TYR A 91 8.09 -5.97 14.54
CA TYR A 91 8.09 -7.43 14.57
C TYR A 91 9.49 -8.07 14.62
N GLN A 92 10.55 -7.25 14.55
CA GLN A 92 11.94 -7.70 14.66
C GLN A 92 12.46 -7.67 16.11
N SER A 93 11.85 -6.84 16.97
CA SER A 93 12.35 -6.58 18.32
C SER A 93 12.16 -7.77 19.28
N ASN A 94 10.95 -8.30 19.40
CA ASN A 94 10.66 -9.52 20.16
C ASN A 94 9.32 -10.15 19.74
N ILE A 95 9.22 -11.48 19.89
CA ILE A 95 8.06 -12.27 19.44
C ILE A 95 6.75 -11.82 20.11
N SER A 96 6.76 -11.57 21.42
CA SER A 96 5.53 -11.20 22.15
C SER A 96 4.97 -9.85 21.68
N ALA A 97 5.83 -8.85 21.50
CA ALA A 97 5.44 -7.56 20.94
C ALA A 97 4.99 -7.69 19.49
N SER A 98 5.62 -8.58 18.71
CA SER A 98 5.21 -8.86 17.32
C SER A 98 3.76 -9.33 17.25
N VAL A 99 3.38 -10.29 18.11
CA VAL A 99 2.00 -10.76 18.23
C VAL A 99 1.06 -9.65 18.67
N GLY A 100 1.45 -8.87 19.69
CA GLY A 100 0.66 -7.72 20.16
C GLY A 100 0.40 -6.70 19.04
N ASN A 101 1.45 -6.32 18.31
CA ASN A 101 1.35 -5.37 17.20
C ASN A 101 0.49 -5.92 16.05
N ALA A 102 0.63 -7.20 15.70
CA ALA A 102 -0.21 -7.85 14.70
C ALA A 102 -1.70 -7.84 15.10
N LYS A 103 -2.02 -8.08 16.38
CA LYS A 103 -3.39 -7.96 16.89
C LYS A 103 -3.94 -6.55 16.82
N ARG A 104 -3.12 -5.52 17.08
CA ARG A 104 -3.55 -4.11 16.92
C ARG A 104 -4.00 -3.81 15.49
N PHE A 105 -3.33 -4.36 14.49
CA PHE A 105 -3.75 -4.24 13.09
C PHE A 105 -5.14 -4.84 12.84
N MET A 106 -5.42 -6.02 13.40
CA MET A 106 -6.72 -6.68 13.28
C MET A 106 -7.81 -5.95 14.08
N GLU A 107 -7.56 -5.65 15.35
CA GLU A 107 -8.56 -5.17 16.31
C GLU A 107 -8.78 -3.65 16.24
N GLU A 108 -7.69 -2.88 16.17
CA GLU A 108 -7.79 -1.42 16.13
C GLU A 108 -7.96 -0.90 14.71
N ALA A 109 -7.20 -1.44 13.75
CA ALA A 109 -7.20 -0.94 12.39
C ALA A 109 -8.20 -1.63 11.46
N GLY A 110 -8.61 -2.86 11.80
CA GLY A 110 -9.62 -3.61 11.06
C GLY A 110 -9.14 -4.16 9.73
N CYS A 111 -7.85 -4.51 9.61
CA CYS A 111 -7.37 -5.29 8.47
C CYS A 111 -7.72 -6.78 8.63
N ASP A 112 -7.60 -7.53 7.54
CA ASP A 112 -7.88 -8.97 7.48
C ASP A 112 -6.60 -9.81 7.59
N ALA A 113 -5.43 -9.21 7.38
CA ALA A 113 -4.13 -9.84 7.51
C ALA A 113 -3.00 -8.81 7.70
N VAL A 114 -1.83 -9.29 8.12
CA VAL A 114 -0.60 -8.49 8.18
C VAL A 114 0.44 -8.96 7.15
N LYS A 115 1.27 -8.05 6.65
CA LYS A 115 2.46 -8.38 5.85
C LYS A 115 3.74 -8.12 6.64
N LEU A 116 4.68 -9.07 6.55
CA LEU A 116 5.99 -9.04 7.21
C LEU A 116 7.10 -9.31 6.20
N GLU A 117 8.18 -8.53 6.28
CA GLU A 117 9.40 -8.75 5.49
C GLU A 117 10.34 -9.72 6.16
N TRP A 118 11.03 -10.52 5.33
CA TRP A 118 12.03 -11.48 5.78
C TRP A 118 13.15 -10.83 6.61
N PHE A 119 13.53 -11.51 7.68
CA PHE A 119 14.71 -11.30 8.51
C PHE A 119 15.08 -12.62 9.21
N ASP A 120 16.22 -12.68 9.88
CA ASP A 120 16.80 -13.95 10.38
C ASP A 120 15.89 -14.75 11.33
N GLN A 121 15.07 -14.07 12.17
CA GLN A 121 14.15 -14.71 13.12
C GLN A 121 12.68 -14.69 12.65
N CYS A 122 12.44 -14.44 11.36
CA CYS A 122 11.09 -14.27 10.82
C CYS A 122 10.19 -15.49 11.04
N LEU A 123 10.74 -16.71 10.95
CA LEU A 123 9.94 -17.94 11.05
C LEU A 123 9.26 -18.11 12.41
N ASP A 124 9.94 -17.78 13.50
CA ASP A 124 9.37 -17.90 14.85
C ASP A 124 8.31 -16.83 15.10
N VAL A 125 8.52 -15.63 14.56
CA VAL A 125 7.53 -14.55 14.61
C VAL A 125 6.28 -14.90 13.80
N VAL A 126 6.43 -15.41 12.58
CA VAL A 126 5.29 -15.83 11.72
C VAL A 126 4.47 -16.91 12.42
N LYS A 127 5.12 -17.94 13.00
CA LYS A 127 4.42 -19.00 13.73
C LYS A 127 3.63 -18.44 14.91
N ALA A 128 4.25 -17.58 15.73
CA ALA A 128 3.60 -17.01 16.90
C ALA A 128 2.40 -16.11 16.53
N ILE A 129 2.51 -15.33 15.45
CA ILE A 129 1.41 -14.50 14.94
C ILE A 129 0.27 -15.39 14.40
N ARG A 130 0.61 -16.45 13.67
CA ARG A 130 -0.35 -17.44 13.15
C ARG A 130 -1.07 -18.20 14.26
N GLU A 131 -0.37 -18.60 15.31
CA GLU A 131 -0.94 -19.25 16.51
C GLU A 131 -1.89 -18.31 17.28
N ALA A 132 -1.76 -17.00 17.07
CA ALA A 132 -2.66 -15.99 17.60
C ALA A 132 -3.83 -15.64 16.64
N ASP A 133 -4.11 -16.51 15.66
CA ASP A 133 -5.18 -16.40 14.67
C ASP A 133 -5.10 -15.17 13.74
N VAL A 134 -3.89 -14.62 13.54
CA VAL A 134 -3.67 -13.53 12.59
C VAL A 134 -3.08 -14.07 11.28
N PRO A 135 -3.75 -13.90 10.12
CA PRO A 135 -3.19 -14.30 8.84
C PRO A 135 -1.97 -13.47 8.46
N VAL A 136 -0.95 -14.15 7.91
CA VAL A 136 0.33 -13.53 7.55
C VAL A 136 0.62 -13.68 6.06
N MET A 137 0.90 -12.56 5.41
CA MET A 137 1.55 -12.51 4.10
C MET A 137 3.06 -12.29 4.32
N GLY A 138 3.89 -13.15 3.76
CA GLY A 138 5.34 -12.99 3.84
C GLY A 138 5.88 -12.11 2.70
N HIS A 139 7.10 -11.61 2.84
CA HIS A 139 7.79 -10.87 1.80
C HIS A 139 9.28 -11.26 1.74
N VAL A 140 9.73 -11.74 0.57
CA VAL A 140 11.13 -12.10 0.27
C VAL A 140 11.64 -11.42 -1.01
N GLY A 141 12.96 -11.47 -1.21
CA GLY A 141 13.63 -10.74 -2.28
C GLY A 141 14.27 -9.49 -1.70
N LEU A 142 14.06 -8.35 -2.36
CA LEU A 142 14.43 -7.07 -1.77
C LEU A 142 13.42 -6.72 -0.67
N THR A 143 13.86 -6.64 0.57
CA THR A 143 13.05 -6.21 1.71
C THR A 143 13.48 -4.79 2.13
N PRO A 144 12.74 -3.74 1.73
CA PRO A 144 13.06 -2.33 2.03
C PRO A 144 13.49 -2.06 3.47
N GLN A 145 12.84 -2.68 4.46
CA GLN A 145 13.15 -2.47 5.88
C GLN A 145 14.54 -2.99 6.28
N THR A 146 15.13 -3.88 5.49
CA THR A 146 16.51 -4.38 5.70
C THR A 146 17.42 -4.05 4.51
N ALA A 147 17.02 -3.12 3.64
CA ALA A 147 17.74 -2.80 2.41
C ALA A 147 19.20 -2.42 2.65
N GLU A 148 19.54 -1.75 3.75
CA GLU A 148 20.93 -1.44 4.10
C GLU A 148 21.79 -2.71 4.23
N LYS A 149 21.27 -3.77 4.86
CA LYS A 149 21.96 -5.07 4.97
C LYS A 149 22.11 -5.75 3.61
N LEU A 150 21.19 -5.46 2.69
CA LEU A 150 21.20 -5.94 1.29
C LEU A 150 22.05 -5.06 0.36
N GLY A 151 22.72 -4.02 0.89
CA GLY A 151 23.54 -3.10 0.12
C GLY A 151 22.75 -2.08 -0.71
N GLY A 152 21.55 -1.74 -0.26
CA GLY A 152 20.60 -0.77 -0.83
C GLY A 152 19.51 -1.42 -1.68
N PHE A 153 18.75 -0.57 -2.39
CA PHE A 153 17.67 -0.97 -3.31
C PHE A 153 18.23 -1.60 -4.60
N LYS A 154 18.63 -2.87 -4.51
CA LYS A 154 19.22 -3.62 -5.62
C LYS A 154 18.43 -4.89 -5.91
N VAL A 155 18.50 -5.33 -7.16
CA VAL A 155 18.00 -6.65 -7.58
C VAL A 155 18.70 -7.75 -6.78
N GLN A 156 17.92 -8.66 -6.21
CA GLN A 156 18.39 -9.81 -5.42
C GLN A 156 18.46 -11.08 -6.28
N GLY A 157 19.20 -12.10 -5.84
CA GLY A 157 19.28 -13.39 -6.55
C GLY A 157 20.04 -13.33 -7.88
N LYS A 158 21.14 -12.58 -7.95
CA LYS A 158 21.94 -12.42 -9.19
C LYS A 158 22.84 -13.61 -9.50
N ASP A 159 23.04 -14.49 -8.54
CA ASP A 159 23.83 -15.72 -8.65
C ASP A 159 23.02 -16.90 -8.08
N ALA A 160 23.47 -18.13 -8.34
CA ALA A 160 22.73 -19.33 -7.99
C ALA A 160 22.59 -19.55 -6.47
N ASP A 161 23.57 -19.10 -5.67
CA ASP A 161 23.54 -19.30 -4.22
C ASP A 161 22.59 -18.31 -3.55
N SER A 162 22.63 -17.03 -3.96
CA SER A 162 21.65 -16.02 -3.50
C SER A 162 20.24 -16.34 -3.99
N ALA A 163 20.08 -16.86 -5.21
CA ALA A 163 18.79 -17.36 -5.71
C ALA A 163 18.26 -18.53 -4.87
N ARG A 164 19.12 -19.51 -4.54
CA ARG A 164 18.76 -20.65 -3.68
C ARG A 164 18.30 -20.18 -2.31
N ALA A 165 19.01 -19.22 -1.69
CA ALA A 165 18.63 -18.66 -0.40
C ALA A 165 17.22 -18.05 -0.42
N ILE A 166 16.87 -17.29 -1.47
CA ILE A 166 15.52 -16.70 -1.60
C ILE A 166 14.45 -17.79 -1.74
N ILE A 167 14.70 -18.84 -2.53
CA ILE A 167 13.78 -19.96 -2.71
C ILE A 167 13.56 -20.70 -1.38
N GLU A 168 14.63 -20.99 -0.63
CA GLU A 168 14.52 -21.67 0.66
C GLU A 168 13.81 -20.80 1.70
N ASN A 169 14.06 -19.49 1.73
CA ASN A 169 13.32 -18.55 2.59
C ASN A 169 11.83 -18.54 2.26
N ALA A 170 11.46 -18.56 0.96
CA ALA A 170 10.08 -18.61 0.52
C ALA A 170 9.38 -19.92 0.96
N LYS A 171 10.06 -21.07 0.78
CA LYS A 171 9.58 -22.39 1.25
C LYS A 171 9.42 -22.43 2.77
N ALA A 172 10.36 -21.84 3.50
CA ALA A 172 10.33 -21.77 4.95
C ALA A 172 9.15 -20.92 5.45
N LEU A 173 8.87 -19.76 4.83
CA LEU A 173 7.71 -18.93 5.16
C LEU A 173 6.37 -19.63 4.88
N GLN A 174 6.25 -20.36 3.77
CA GLN A 174 5.08 -21.20 3.54
C GLN A 174 4.91 -22.23 4.66
N THR A 175 5.99 -22.91 5.03
CA THR A 175 5.98 -23.92 6.10
C THR A 175 5.63 -23.32 7.46
N ALA A 176 6.04 -22.08 7.72
CA ALA A 176 5.69 -21.33 8.92
C ALA A 176 4.22 -20.87 8.96
N GLY A 177 3.50 -20.94 7.84
CA GLY A 177 2.07 -20.65 7.78
C GLY A 177 1.68 -19.34 7.08
N CYS A 178 2.58 -18.72 6.30
CA CYS A 178 2.18 -17.62 5.43
C CYS A 178 1.11 -18.09 4.43
N PHE A 179 0.08 -17.29 4.19
CA PHE A 179 -0.98 -17.64 3.22
C PHE A 179 -0.68 -17.18 1.79
N ALA A 180 0.24 -16.24 1.63
CA ALA A 180 0.74 -15.72 0.36
C ALA A 180 2.13 -15.09 0.58
N LEU A 181 2.91 -14.90 -0.48
CA LEU A 181 4.21 -14.22 -0.44
C LEU A 181 4.32 -13.11 -1.48
N VAL A 182 4.83 -11.95 -1.07
CA VAL A 182 5.36 -10.94 -1.98
C VAL A 182 6.78 -11.33 -2.39
N LEU A 183 7.06 -11.23 -3.69
CA LEU A 183 8.39 -11.41 -4.29
C LEU A 183 8.81 -10.08 -4.92
N GLU A 184 9.80 -9.41 -4.33
CA GLU A 184 10.22 -8.08 -4.78
C GLU A 184 11.62 -8.06 -5.40
N CYS A 185 11.73 -7.41 -6.56
CA CYS A 185 13.00 -7.14 -7.25
C CYS A 185 13.92 -8.36 -7.40
N ILE A 186 13.36 -9.49 -7.82
CA ILE A 186 14.09 -10.73 -8.16
C ILE A 186 13.98 -11.04 -9.67
N PRO A 187 14.98 -11.70 -10.27
CA PRO A 187 14.87 -12.23 -11.63
C PRO A 187 13.63 -13.09 -11.85
N ALA A 188 12.96 -12.89 -12.99
CA ALA A 188 11.73 -13.61 -13.34
C ALA A 188 11.83 -15.14 -13.29
N PRO A 189 12.95 -15.79 -13.69
CA PRO A 189 13.09 -17.24 -13.55
C PRO A 189 13.08 -17.72 -12.09
N ILE A 190 13.57 -16.91 -11.15
CA ILE A 190 13.53 -17.26 -9.72
C ILE A 190 12.10 -17.18 -9.20
N ALA A 191 11.39 -16.12 -9.58
CA ALA A 191 9.98 -15.97 -9.24
C ALA A 191 9.14 -17.13 -9.78
N GLU A 192 9.37 -17.53 -11.03
CA GLU A 192 8.72 -18.71 -11.64
C GLU A 192 8.96 -19.99 -10.83
N ILE A 193 10.22 -20.28 -10.47
CA ILE A 193 10.56 -21.45 -9.65
C ILE A 193 9.79 -21.41 -8.33
N ILE A 194 9.79 -20.26 -7.63
CA ILE A 194 9.07 -20.11 -6.37
C ILE A 194 7.57 -20.31 -6.56
N SER A 195 6.97 -19.71 -7.59
CA SER A 195 5.54 -19.83 -7.87
C SER A 195 5.11 -21.27 -8.17
N GLN A 196 5.96 -22.05 -8.84
CA GLN A 196 5.71 -23.47 -9.14
C GLN A 196 5.90 -24.38 -7.92
N GLU A 197 6.90 -24.11 -7.08
CA GLU A 197 7.23 -24.93 -5.91
C GLU A 197 6.26 -24.70 -4.73
N LEU A 198 5.71 -23.50 -4.61
CA LEU A 198 4.81 -23.14 -3.52
C LEU A 198 3.34 -23.46 -3.84
N SER A 199 2.62 -23.98 -2.86
CA SER A 199 1.16 -24.16 -2.92
C SER A 199 0.40 -22.87 -2.62
N ILE A 200 1.01 -21.92 -1.92
CA ILE A 200 0.44 -20.59 -1.64
C ILE A 200 0.68 -19.60 -2.78
N PRO A 201 -0.19 -18.58 -2.95
CA PRO A 201 0.01 -17.50 -3.92
C PRO A 201 1.30 -16.71 -3.76
N THR A 202 1.90 -16.36 -4.88
CA THR A 202 3.02 -15.44 -5.02
C THR A 202 2.58 -14.15 -5.69
N ILE A 203 2.93 -13.00 -5.13
CA ILE A 203 2.58 -11.66 -5.64
C ILE A 203 3.87 -10.96 -6.05
N GLY A 204 4.03 -10.68 -7.34
CA GLY A 204 5.25 -10.05 -7.85
C GLY A 204 5.22 -8.53 -7.79
N ILE A 205 6.36 -7.92 -7.48
CA ILE A 205 6.66 -6.51 -7.76
C ILE A 205 8.09 -6.41 -8.28
N GLY A 206 8.23 -6.18 -9.59
CA GLY A 206 9.54 -6.31 -10.24
C GLY A 206 10.09 -7.74 -10.28
N ALA A 207 9.22 -8.75 -10.17
CA ALA A 207 9.56 -10.18 -10.22
C ALA A 207 9.12 -10.87 -11.53
N GLY A 208 8.69 -10.10 -12.53
CA GLY A 208 8.20 -10.63 -13.80
C GLY A 208 6.76 -11.15 -13.74
N PRO A 209 6.23 -11.67 -14.87
CA PRO A 209 4.82 -12.00 -15.02
C PRO A 209 4.41 -13.38 -14.48
N LEU A 210 5.37 -14.18 -14.03
CA LEU A 210 5.19 -15.60 -13.72
C LEU A 210 4.70 -15.85 -12.27
N CYS A 211 4.63 -14.80 -11.44
CA CYS A 211 3.93 -14.84 -10.14
C CYS A 211 2.42 -15.04 -10.31
N ASP A 212 1.76 -15.59 -9.29
CA ASP A 212 0.29 -15.80 -9.25
C ASP A 212 -0.51 -14.49 -9.24
N GLY A 213 0.11 -13.39 -8.80
CA GLY A 213 -0.45 -12.04 -8.82
C GLY A 213 0.61 -10.96 -8.94
N GLN A 214 0.18 -9.71 -8.90
CA GLN A 214 1.06 -8.54 -8.98
C GLN A 214 0.62 -7.45 -8.00
N VAL A 215 1.59 -6.73 -7.44
CA VAL A 215 1.37 -5.53 -6.62
C VAL A 215 2.17 -4.34 -7.16
N LEU A 216 1.57 -3.16 -7.08
CA LEU A 216 2.25 -1.88 -7.33
C LEU A 216 1.79 -0.84 -6.31
N VAL A 217 2.61 0.21 -6.16
CA VAL A 217 2.25 1.39 -5.39
C VAL A 217 1.24 2.23 -6.19
N ILE A 218 0.13 2.65 -5.56
CA ILE A 218 -0.92 3.39 -6.29
C ILE A 218 -0.43 4.71 -6.88
N HIS A 219 0.42 5.43 -6.16
CA HIS A 219 1.02 6.68 -6.65
C HIS A 219 1.87 6.47 -7.91
N ASP A 220 2.52 5.32 -8.02
CA ASP A 220 3.33 4.97 -9.19
C ASP A 220 2.46 4.70 -10.41
N ILE A 221 1.35 3.97 -10.27
CA ILE A 221 0.46 3.68 -11.41
C ILE A 221 -0.33 4.91 -11.86
N LEU A 222 -0.70 5.78 -10.92
CA LEU A 222 -1.44 7.02 -11.20
C LEU A 222 -0.54 8.16 -11.69
N GLY A 223 0.78 8.01 -11.61
CA GLY A 223 1.73 9.05 -11.98
C GLY A 223 1.65 10.27 -11.06
N MET A 224 1.50 10.04 -9.76
CA MET A 224 1.45 11.10 -8.74
C MET A 224 2.80 11.31 -8.04
N PHE A 225 3.73 10.37 -8.20
CA PHE A 225 5.07 10.43 -7.61
C PHE A 225 6.15 10.46 -8.70
N ASP A 226 6.88 11.58 -8.79
CA ASP A 226 7.86 11.84 -9.84
C ASP A 226 9.31 11.86 -9.36
N LYS A 227 9.58 11.78 -8.05
CA LYS A 227 10.95 11.82 -7.52
C LYS A 227 11.79 10.62 -7.98
N PHE A 228 11.17 9.45 -8.13
CA PHE A 228 11.83 8.22 -8.53
C PHE A 228 10.85 7.30 -9.26
N ARG A 229 11.29 6.66 -10.34
CA ARG A 229 10.50 5.67 -11.07
C ARG A 229 11.28 4.36 -11.18
N PRO A 230 10.89 3.31 -10.43
CA PRO A 230 11.47 2.00 -10.59
C PRO A 230 11.24 1.44 -12.01
N LYS A 231 12.21 0.69 -12.54
CA LYS A 231 12.14 0.12 -13.90
C LYS A 231 10.91 -0.77 -14.12
N PHE A 232 10.45 -1.45 -13.07
CA PHE A 232 9.32 -2.37 -13.14
C PHE A 232 7.95 -1.68 -13.15
N VAL A 233 7.89 -0.36 -12.93
CA VAL A 233 6.64 0.39 -12.88
C VAL A 233 6.14 0.75 -14.28
N LYS A 234 4.92 0.30 -14.58
CA LYS A 234 4.11 0.84 -15.67
C LYS A 234 3.17 1.91 -15.13
N ARG A 235 3.30 3.13 -15.64
CA ARG A 235 2.32 4.21 -15.39
C ARG A 235 1.09 4.00 -16.27
N TYR A 236 -0.08 4.18 -15.67
CA TYR A 236 -1.38 4.11 -16.32
C TYR A 236 -2.04 5.49 -16.44
N GLY A 237 -1.55 6.49 -15.69
CA GLY A 237 -1.98 7.88 -15.77
C GLY A 237 -0.86 8.87 -15.43
N ASP A 238 -1.18 10.16 -15.51
CA ASP A 238 -0.32 11.30 -15.16
C ASP A 238 -1.13 12.30 -14.31
N LEU A 239 -1.64 11.82 -13.17
CA LEU A 239 -2.50 12.62 -12.29
C LEU A 239 -1.74 13.71 -11.55
N GLY A 240 -0.43 13.53 -11.31
CA GLY A 240 0.40 14.57 -10.69
C GLY A 240 0.43 15.83 -11.54
N LYS A 241 0.67 15.68 -12.86
CA LYS A 241 0.63 16.79 -13.80
C LYS A 241 -0.76 17.41 -13.91
N ALA A 242 -1.81 16.59 -14.06
CA ALA A 242 -3.18 17.09 -14.14
C ALA A 242 -3.59 17.89 -12.88
N ALA A 243 -3.21 17.41 -11.70
CA ALA A 243 -3.46 18.12 -10.44
C ALA A 243 -2.72 19.47 -10.40
N GLN A 244 -1.45 19.49 -10.82
CA GLN A 244 -0.67 20.74 -10.89
C GLN A 244 -1.31 21.76 -11.83
N GLU A 245 -1.77 21.33 -13.01
CA GLU A 245 -2.47 22.19 -13.98
C GLU A 245 -3.76 22.78 -13.37
N CYS A 246 -4.57 21.96 -12.70
CA CYS A 246 -5.77 22.42 -11.99
C CYS A 246 -5.45 23.46 -10.89
N ILE A 247 -4.39 23.24 -10.10
CA ILE A 247 -3.97 24.17 -9.04
C ILE A 247 -3.51 25.51 -9.63
N ILE A 248 -2.75 25.47 -10.73
CA ILE A 248 -2.30 26.67 -11.44
C ILE A 248 -3.51 27.43 -12.01
N GLN A 249 -4.49 26.72 -12.58
CA GLN A 249 -5.69 27.35 -13.10
C GLN A 249 -6.48 28.04 -11.99
N TYR A 250 -6.71 27.36 -10.87
CA TYR A 250 -7.36 27.97 -9.70
C TYR A 250 -6.63 29.23 -9.22
N LYS A 251 -5.29 29.19 -9.12
CA LYS A 251 -4.47 30.35 -8.78
C LYS A 251 -4.71 31.51 -9.74
N ASN A 252 -4.69 31.24 -11.05
CA ASN A 252 -4.90 32.27 -12.08
C ASN A 252 -6.31 32.86 -12.04
N ASP A 253 -7.33 32.04 -11.78
CA ASP A 253 -8.71 32.49 -11.67
C ASP A 253 -8.90 33.43 -10.47
N VAL A 254 -8.23 33.14 -9.34
CA VAL A 254 -8.21 34.02 -8.16
C VAL A 254 -7.44 35.31 -8.45
N GLU A 255 -6.23 35.22 -9.02
CA GLU A 255 -5.38 36.40 -9.30
C GLU A 255 -6.00 37.34 -10.35
N SER A 256 -6.80 36.81 -11.28
CA SER A 256 -7.54 37.60 -12.29
C SER A 256 -8.90 38.12 -11.79
N GLY A 257 -9.38 37.65 -10.63
CA GLY A 257 -10.73 37.95 -10.14
C GLY A 257 -11.86 37.25 -10.92
N THR A 258 -11.54 36.21 -11.69
CA THR A 258 -12.54 35.38 -12.40
C THR A 258 -13.21 34.37 -11.45
N PHE A 259 -12.50 33.95 -10.38
CA PHE A 259 -13.06 33.14 -9.31
C PHE A 259 -12.97 33.87 -7.94
N PRO A 260 -14.04 33.83 -7.12
CA PRO A 260 -15.36 33.30 -7.46
C PRO A 260 -16.10 34.21 -8.45
N ALA A 261 -16.86 33.61 -9.36
CA ALA A 261 -17.86 34.29 -10.16
C ALA A 261 -19.19 34.42 -9.39
N ASP A 262 -20.16 35.10 -9.99
CA ASP A 262 -21.46 35.40 -9.37
C ASP A 262 -22.25 34.14 -8.97
N ASP A 263 -22.19 33.09 -9.80
CA ASP A 263 -22.85 31.79 -9.58
C ASP A 263 -22.21 30.98 -8.44
N GLN A 264 -20.99 31.33 -8.04
CA GLN A 264 -20.29 30.76 -6.89
C GLN A 264 -20.36 31.67 -5.66
N SER A 265 -21.12 32.76 -5.74
CA SER A 265 -21.25 33.77 -4.69
C SER A 265 -22.66 33.76 -4.08
N TYR A 266 -22.74 34.03 -2.77
CA TYR A 266 -24.02 34.25 -2.10
C TYR A 266 -24.38 35.72 -2.10
N HIS A 267 -25.65 36.03 -2.33
CA HIS A 267 -26.15 37.40 -2.43
C HIS A 267 -26.96 37.82 -1.20
N MET A 268 -26.75 39.06 -0.76
CA MET A 268 -27.61 39.70 0.24
C MET A 268 -28.82 40.36 -0.43
N ASN A 269 -29.94 40.47 0.28
CA ASN A 269 -31.04 41.32 -0.16
C ASN A 269 -30.53 42.75 -0.41
N LYS A 270 -30.94 43.36 -1.52
CA LYS A 270 -30.45 44.67 -1.97
C LYS A 270 -30.70 45.80 -0.96
N GLU A 271 -31.82 45.78 -0.25
CA GLU A 271 -32.17 46.82 0.73
C GLU A 271 -31.32 46.70 2.00
N GLU A 272 -31.12 45.48 2.49
CA GLU A 272 -30.23 45.21 3.64
C GLU A 272 -28.78 45.58 3.30
N LEU A 273 -28.32 45.27 2.08
CA LEU A 273 -26.98 45.65 1.62
C LEU A 273 -26.83 47.18 1.57
N LYS A 274 -27.87 47.91 1.16
CA LYS A 274 -27.86 49.38 1.13
C LYS A 274 -27.80 49.97 2.53
N HIS A 275 -28.57 49.43 3.47
CA HIS A 275 -28.50 49.81 4.89
C HIS A 275 -27.08 49.60 5.44
N LEU A 276 -26.52 48.40 5.26
CA LEU A 276 -25.17 48.07 5.70
C LEU A 276 -24.12 49.01 5.09
N ARG A 277 -24.14 49.25 3.77
CA ARG A 277 -23.19 50.16 3.12
C ARG A 277 -23.25 51.59 3.68
N SER A 278 -24.44 52.06 4.05
CA SER A 278 -24.61 53.38 4.65
C SER A 278 -23.97 53.50 6.04
N GLU A 279 -23.99 52.44 6.84
CA GLU A 279 -23.34 52.40 8.17
C GLU A 279 -21.82 52.51 8.09
N TYR A 280 -21.22 51.96 7.03
CA TYR A 280 -19.77 51.96 6.83
C TYR A 280 -19.27 53.11 5.93
N GLY A 281 -20.14 54.04 5.54
CA GLY A 281 -19.77 55.17 4.68
C GLY A 281 -19.31 54.77 3.27
N ILE A 282 -19.68 53.58 2.81
CA ILE A 282 -19.32 53.07 1.48
C ILE A 282 -20.44 53.50 0.52
N GLY A 283 -20.15 54.44 -0.38
CA GLY A 283 -21.08 54.89 -1.42
C GLY A 283 -21.50 53.73 -2.35
N LEU A 284 -22.72 53.84 -2.90
CA LEU A 284 -23.32 52.85 -3.82
C LEU A 284 -22.43 52.56 -5.03
#